data_AF-A0A7G9NUV7-F1
#
_entry.id   AF-A0A7G9NUV7-F1
#
_cell.length_a   1.000
_cell.length_b   1.000
_cell.length_c   1.000
_cell.angle_alpha   90.00
_cell.angle_beta   90.00
_cell.angle_gamma   90.00
#
_symmetry.space_group_name_H-M   'P 1'
#
loop_
_entity.id
_entity.type
_entity.pdbx_description
1 polymer ?
#
loop_
_entity_poly.entity_id
_entity_poly.type
_entity_poly.pdbx_seq_one_letter_code
_entity_poly.pdbx_strand_id
1 'polypeptide(L)'
;MGVLRLGYGSEFHLLRYLGNHRGVLNRAIQTLMPDVKRIEWLDFPFAPKAEHGDREFKGVEFLPEDDPVRKAWSNFWPAGHAWGKGNPPNWDAVGHTLGRVLSWSSRLSPPDIHRKTSALSDVENQRLNE
;
A
#
# COMPACT_ATOMS: atom_id res chain seq x y z
N MET A 1 31.88 8.70 5.90
CA MET A 1 30.58 8.39 6.53
C MET A 1 29.62 9.54 6.20
N GLY A 2 28.71 9.33 5.26
CA GLY A 2 27.74 10.36 4.86
C GLY A 2 26.52 10.30 5.76
N VAL A 3 26.24 11.40 6.46
CA VAL A 3 25.02 11.54 7.27
C VAL A 3 23.86 11.82 6.31
N LEU A 4 23.02 10.81 6.06
CA LEU A 4 21.73 10.98 5.40
C LEU A 4 20.78 11.67 6.37
N ARG A 5 20.86 13.00 6.46
CA ARG A 5 19.69 13.79 6.81
C ARG A 5 18.87 13.89 5.54
N LEU A 6 17.62 13.40 5.58
CA LEU A 6 16.46 13.69 4.71
C LEU A 6 15.66 12.38 4.50
N GLY A 7 14.48 12.27 5.13
CA GLY A 7 13.46 11.29 4.75
C GLY A 7 13.48 9.94 5.46
N TYR A 8 12.28 9.39 5.64
CA TYR A 8 11.96 8.13 6.29
C TYR A 8 12.65 6.96 5.55
N GLY A 9 13.32 6.05 6.27
CA GLY A 9 14.13 5.00 5.63
C GLY A 9 13.37 4.08 4.66
N SER A 10 12.05 3.95 4.82
CA SER A 10 11.20 3.18 3.90
C SER A 10 11.09 3.83 2.52
N GLU A 11 11.02 5.16 2.44
CA GLU A 11 10.92 5.90 1.19
C GLU A 11 12.20 5.71 0.36
N PHE A 12 13.37 5.88 0.99
CA PHE A 12 14.65 5.65 0.32
C PHE A 12 14.78 4.22 -0.22
N HIS A 13 14.39 3.22 0.57
CA HIS A 13 14.40 1.83 0.12
C HIS A 13 13.44 1.60 -1.05
N LEU A 14 12.24 2.17 -0.98
CA LEU A 14 11.26 2.05 -2.05
C LEU A 14 11.75 2.73 -3.34
N LEU A 15 12.25 3.96 -3.27
CA LEU A 15 12.83 4.68 -4.42
C LEU A 15 14.02 3.92 -5.01
N ARG A 16 14.86 3.30 -4.17
CA ARG A 16 15.94 2.41 -4.64
C ARG A 16 15.38 1.24 -5.43
N TYR A 17 14.27 0.63 -5.00
CA TYR A 17 13.62 -0.44 -5.75
C TYR A 17 12.97 0.07 -7.03
N LEU A 18 12.25 1.20 -7.00
CA LEU A 18 11.58 1.74 -8.18
C LEU A 18 12.57 2.20 -9.25
N GLY A 19 13.69 2.84 -8.86
CA GLY A 19 14.68 3.37 -9.79
C GLY A 19 15.74 2.36 -10.24
N ASN A 20 16.33 1.59 -9.32
CA ASN A 20 17.50 0.74 -9.62
C ASN A 20 17.19 -0.76 -9.66
N HIS A 21 16.21 -1.22 -8.88
CA HIS A 21 15.95 -2.66 -8.69
C HIS A 21 14.52 -3.05 -9.06
N ARG A 22 13.91 -2.35 -10.03
CA ARG A 22 12.50 -2.50 -10.37
C ARG A 22 12.14 -3.93 -10.78
N GLY A 23 13.06 -4.60 -11.49
CA GLY A 23 12.92 -6.01 -11.85
C GLY A 23 12.90 -6.96 -10.65
N VAL A 24 13.63 -6.65 -9.57
CA VAL A 24 13.61 -7.44 -8.32
C VAL A 24 12.26 -7.27 -7.63
N LEU A 25 11.78 -6.03 -7.49
CA LEU A 25 10.48 -5.73 -6.91
C LEU A 25 9.35 -6.39 -7.71
N ASN A 26 9.36 -6.25 -9.04
CA ASN A 26 8.37 -6.87 -9.91
C ASN A 26 8.35 -8.39 -9.73
N ARG A 27 9.50 -9.07 -9.75
CA ARG A 27 9.56 -10.52 -9.54
C ARG A 27 9.01 -10.93 -8.18
N ALA A 28 9.33 -10.19 -7.12
CA ALA A 28 8.80 -10.49 -5.79
C ALA A 28 7.27 -10.40 -5.75
N ILE A 29 6.69 -9.36 -6.36
CA ILE A 29 5.23 -9.21 -6.47
C ILE A 29 4.63 -10.34 -7.32
N GLN A 30 5.24 -10.69 -8.45
CA GLN A 30 4.76 -11.73 -9.34
C GLN A 30 4.83 -13.13 -8.74
N THR A 31 5.79 -13.39 -7.86
CA THR A 31 5.85 -14.64 -7.08
C THR A 31 4.64 -14.77 -6.15
N LEU A 32 4.19 -13.65 -5.54
CA LEU A 32 3.03 -13.62 -4.65
C LEU A 32 1.70 -13.50 -5.40
N MET A 33 1.72 -12.89 -6.58
CA MET A 33 0.56 -12.64 -7.44
C MET A 33 0.85 -13.13 -8.86
N PRO A 34 0.79 -14.45 -9.12
CA PRO A 34 1.20 -15.05 -10.40
C PRO A 34 0.41 -14.57 -11.63
N ASP A 35 -0.77 -14.00 -11.41
CA ASP A 35 -1.64 -13.45 -12.44
C ASP A 35 -1.19 -12.07 -12.94
N VAL A 36 -0.34 -11.37 -12.17
CA VAL A 36 0.26 -10.10 -12.58
C VAL A 36 1.36 -10.37 -13.60
N LYS A 37 1.09 -10.11 -14.89
CA LYS A 37 2.09 -10.35 -15.95
C LYS A 37 3.05 -9.19 -16.14
N ARG A 38 2.58 -7.97 -15.93
CA ARG A 38 3.39 -6.76 -16.02
C ARG A 38 2.85 -5.71 -15.05
N ILE A 39 3.78 -4.93 -14.49
CA ILE A 39 3.50 -3.79 -13.62
C ILE A 39 4.10 -2.55 -14.28
N GLU A 40 3.25 -1.57 -14.55
CA GLU A 40 3.63 -0.25 -15.00
C GLU A 40 3.50 0.70 -13.83
N TRP A 41 4.62 1.02 -13.19
CA TRP A 41 4.61 1.98 -12.07
C TRP A 41 4.49 3.39 -12.59
N LEU A 42 3.65 4.17 -11.91
CA LEU A 42 3.42 5.57 -12.19
C LEU A 42 4.52 6.41 -11.53
N ASP A 43 4.95 7.45 -12.22
CA ASP A 43 5.81 8.47 -11.64
C ASP A 43 5.00 9.34 -10.68
N PHE A 44 5.68 9.87 -9.66
CA PHE A 44 5.05 10.79 -8.72
C PHE A 44 4.58 12.07 -9.43
N PRO A 45 3.43 12.63 -9.04
CA PRO A 45 3.02 13.95 -9.52
C PRO A 45 4.03 15.03 -9.17
N PHE A 46 4.38 15.85 -10.17
CA PHE A 46 5.25 17.00 -9.97
C PHE A 46 4.55 18.07 -9.12
N ALA A 47 5.25 18.53 -8.08
CA ALA A 47 4.84 19.55 -7.15
C ALA A 47 6.00 20.54 -6.92
N PRO A 48 6.14 21.59 -7.76
CA PRO A 48 7.32 22.47 -7.73
C PRO A 48 7.51 23.26 -6.43
N LYS A 49 6.48 23.29 -5.57
CA LYS A 49 6.51 23.94 -4.26
C LYS A 49 6.88 22.97 -3.13
N ALA A 50 6.98 21.67 -3.40
CA ALA A 50 7.45 20.67 -2.45
C ALA A 50 8.98 20.69 -2.39
N GLU A 51 9.55 20.30 -1.24
CA GLU A 51 11.00 20.33 -1.00
C GLU A 51 11.81 19.54 -2.04
N HIS A 52 11.24 18.45 -2.55
CA HIS A 52 11.89 17.55 -3.51
C HIS A 52 11.30 17.66 -4.92
N GLY A 53 10.38 18.60 -5.15
CA GLY A 53 9.74 18.81 -6.46
C GLY A 53 8.64 17.81 -6.82
N ASP A 54 8.45 16.74 -6.03
CA ASP A 54 7.42 15.72 -6.23
C ASP A 54 6.50 15.60 -5.00
N ARG A 55 5.34 14.99 -5.20
CA ARG A 55 4.41 14.63 -4.12
C ARG A 55 3.83 13.24 -4.32
N GLU A 56 3.42 12.61 -3.22
CA GLU A 56 2.68 11.34 -3.25
C GLU A 56 1.33 11.49 -3.97
N PHE A 57 0.87 10.40 -4.58
CA PHE A 57 -0.53 10.28 -5.00
C PHE A 57 -1.42 10.30 -3.76
N LYS A 58 -2.55 11.02 -3.85
CA LYS A 58 -3.50 11.12 -2.75
C LYS A 58 -4.86 10.56 -3.14
N GLY A 59 -5.48 9.77 -2.26
CA GLY A 59 -6.78 9.13 -2.51
C GLY A 59 -6.75 8.30 -3.79
N VAL A 60 -7.54 8.68 -4.79
CA VAL A 60 -7.63 8.00 -6.09
C VAL A 60 -7.14 8.90 -7.24
N GLU A 61 -6.18 9.78 -6.95
CA GLU A 61 -5.65 10.74 -7.93
C GLU A 61 -5.00 10.10 -9.16
N PHE A 62 -4.57 8.84 -9.06
CA PHE A 62 -3.99 8.04 -10.14
C PHE A 62 -5.01 7.61 -11.21
N LEU A 63 -6.31 7.81 -10.97
CA LEU A 63 -7.36 7.55 -11.96
C LEU A 63 -7.61 8.78 -12.86
N PRO A 64 -8.09 8.59 -14.10
CA PRO A 64 -8.53 9.70 -14.96
C PRO A 64 -9.53 10.64 -14.24
N GLU A 65 -9.48 11.94 -14.53
CA GLU A 65 -10.31 12.93 -13.82
C GLU A 65 -11.82 12.68 -13.95
N ASP A 66 -12.26 12.10 -15.07
CA ASP A 66 -13.64 11.75 -15.38
C ASP A 66 -14.04 10.34 -14.90
N ASP A 67 -13.15 9.61 -14.23
CA ASP A 67 -13.44 8.27 -13.73
C ASP A 67 -14.54 8.30 -12.65
N PRO A 68 -15.65 7.55 -12.83
CA PRO A 68 -16.76 7.53 -11.87
C PRO A 68 -16.35 7.08 -10.46
N VAL A 69 -15.27 6.32 -10.34
CA VAL A 69 -14.69 5.92 -9.03
C VAL A 69 -14.25 7.14 -8.24
N ARG A 70 -13.79 8.23 -8.87
CA ARG A 70 -13.40 9.45 -8.14
C ARG A 70 -14.59 10.07 -7.40
N LYS A 71 -15.76 10.10 -8.04
CA LYS A 71 -17.02 10.57 -7.43
C LYS A 71 -17.54 9.60 -6.37
N ALA A 72 -17.45 8.29 -6.63
CA ALA A 72 -17.84 7.29 -5.64
C ALA A 72 -16.94 7.37 -4.39
N TRP A 73 -15.63 7.56 -4.59
CA TRP A 73 -14.63 7.68 -3.53
C TRP A 73 -14.88 8.88 -2.64
N SER A 74 -15.27 10.04 -3.18
CA SER A 74 -15.59 11.22 -2.35
C SER A 74 -16.81 11.01 -1.46
N ASN A 75 -17.75 10.15 -1.86
CA ASN A 75 -18.92 9.80 -1.05
C ASN A 75 -18.61 8.72 -0.02
N PHE A 76 -17.71 7.79 -0.36
CA PHE A 76 -17.31 6.68 0.50
C PHE A 76 -16.28 7.10 1.56
N TRP A 77 -15.19 7.73 1.13
CA TRP A 77 -14.17 8.22 2.03
C TRP A 77 -14.72 9.44 2.76
N PRO A 78 -14.67 9.51 4.09
CA PRO A 78 -15.27 10.59 4.87
C PRO A 78 -14.46 11.88 4.70
N ALA A 79 -14.60 12.52 3.54
CA ALA A 79 -14.14 13.86 3.28
C ALA A 79 -15.10 14.85 3.98
N GLY A 80 -15.09 14.85 5.32
CA GLY A 80 -15.71 15.91 6.12
C GLY A 80 -17.07 15.63 6.76
N HIS A 81 -17.27 14.47 7.43
CA HIS A 81 -18.42 14.30 8.32
C HIS A 81 -18.04 14.39 9.81
N ALA A 82 -18.61 15.39 10.49
CA ALA A 82 -18.89 15.64 11.92
C ALA A 82 -17.86 15.34 13.03
N TRP A 83 -16.89 14.43 12.87
CA TRP A 83 -15.90 14.06 13.90
C TRP A 83 -14.44 14.23 13.45
N GLY A 84 -14.21 14.86 12.30
CA GLY A 84 -12.87 15.21 11.81
C GLY A 84 -12.84 15.21 10.28
N LYS A 85 -12.09 16.13 9.69
CA LYS A 85 -11.80 16.12 8.25
C LYS A 85 -10.93 14.89 7.96
N GLY A 86 -11.51 13.83 7.43
CA GLY A 86 -10.75 12.66 6.99
C GLY A 86 -9.81 13.06 5.87
N ASN A 87 -8.49 13.08 6.13
CA ASN A 87 -7.50 13.27 5.09
C ASN A 87 -7.45 12.00 4.24
N PRO A 88 -7.62 12.08 2.90
CA PRO A 88 -7.39 10.92 2.04
C PRO A 88 -5.99 10.34 2.26
N PRO A 89 -5.82 9.01 2.12
CA PRO A 89 -4.52 8.39 2.26
C PRO A 89 -3.57 8.89 1.17
N ASN A 90 -2.29 8.91 1.46
CA ASN A 90 -1.26 9.06 0.44
C ASN A 90 -0.67 7.70 0.10
N TRP A 91 -0.04 7.59 -1.07
CA TRP A 91 0.56 6.37 -1.57
C TRP A 91 2.05 6.55 -1.83
N ASP A 92 2.87 5.70 -1.21
CA ASP A 92 4.32 5.64 -1.44
C ASP A 92 4.68 5.12 -2.84
N ALA A 93 3.79 4.36 -3.49
CA ALA A 93 3.93 3.92 -4.88
C ALA A 93 2.60 3.44 -5.46
N VAL A 94 2.40 3.66 -6.76
CA VAL A 94 1.24 3.16 -7.51
C VAL A 94 1.71 2.49 -8.79
N GLY A 95 1.12 1.35 -9.14
CA GLY A 95 1.40 0.66 -10.40
C GLY A 95 0.17 0.00 -11.00
N HIS A 96 0.02 0.15 -12.31
CA HIS A 96 -1.01 -0.53 -13.09
C HIS A 96 -0.54 -1.93 -13.44
N THR A 97 -1.39 -2.92 -13.17
CA THR A 97 -1.12 -4.29 -13.58
C THR A 97 -1.78 -4.54 -14.93
N LEU A 98 -1.01 -5.07 -15.87
CA LEU A 98 -1.55 -5.62 -17.11
C LEU A 98 -1.73 -7.12 -16.89
N GLY A 99 -2.99 -7.55 -16.77
CA GLY A 99 -3.40 -8.91 -16.49
C GLY A 99 -4.92 -9.04 -16.62
N ARG A 100 -5.42 -10.27 -16.70
CA ARG A 100 -6.87 -10.51 -16.76
C ARG A 100 -7.49 -9.96 -15.48
N VAL A 101 -8.54 -9.15 -15.59
CA VAL A 101 -9.39 -8.79 -14.44
C VAL A 101 -9.92 -10.10 -13.87
N LEU A 102 -9.35 -10.55 -12.76
CA LEU A 102 -9.99 -11.57 -11.96
C LEU A 102 -11.24 -10.89 -11.40
N SER A 103 -12.41 -11.35 -11.83
CA SER A 103 -13.64 -11.05 -11.11
C SER A 103 -13.39 -11.40 -9.66
N TRP A 104 -13.52 -10.41 -8.77
CA TRP A 104 -13.38 -10.59 -7.34
C TRP A 104 -14.57 -11.45 -6.88
N SER A 105 -14.50 -12.77 -7.05
CA SER A 105 -15.47 -13.68 -6.43
C SER A 105 -15.16 -13.62 -4.93
N SER A 106 -16.18 -13.34 -4.14
CA SER A 106 -16.23 -13.11 -2.69
C SER A 106 -15.71 -14.26 -1.81
N ARG A 107 -14.58 -14.88 -2.15
CA ARG A 107 -13.94 -15.98 -1.42
C ARG A 107 -12.74 -15.53 -0.59
N LEU A 108 -12.85 -14.35 0.00
CA LEU A 108 -12.20 -14.10 1.27
C LEU A 108 -13.29 -14.17 2.33
N SER A 109 -13.58 -15.39 2.80
CA SER A 109 -13.96 -15.50 4.22
C SER A 109 -12.82 -14.83 4.99
N PRO A 110 -13.13 -13.95 5.96
CA PRO A 110 -12.09 -13.37 6.79
C PRO A 110 -11.21 -14.50 7.33
N PRO A 111 -9.86 -14.40 7.27
CA PRO A 111 -9.07 -15.29 8.10
C PRO A 111 -9.55 -15.10 9.54
N ASP A 112 -9.91 -16.21 10.20
CA ASP A 112 -10.22 -16.25 11.62
C ASP A 112 -8.99 -15.77 12.41
N ILE A 113 -8.85 -14.46 12.56
CA ILE A 113 -7.77 -13.81 13.32
C ILE A 113 -7.98 -13.96 14.84
N HIS A 114 -9.04 -14.64 15.28
CA HIS A 114 -9.30 -14.89 16.70
C HIS A 114 -8.85 -16.25 17.25
N ARG A 115 -8.00 -17.00 16.55
CA ARG A 115 -7.45 -18.27 17.09
C ARG A 115 -5.93 -18.31 17.20
N LYS A 116 -5.32 -17.30 17.82
CA LYS A 116 -3.96 -17.39 18.40
C LYS A 116 -3.81 -16.59 19.70
N THR A 117 -4.60 -16.95 20.71
CA THR A 117 -4.36 -16.54 22.12
C THR A 117 -4.74 -17.65 23.11
N SER A 118 -4.55 -18.93 22.75
CA SER A 118 -4.64 -20.03 23.75
C SER A 118 -3.47 -21.02 23.73
N ALA A 119 -2.47 -20.87 22.85
CA ALA A 119 -1.32 -21.78 22.80
C ALA A 119 -0.09 -21.27 23.60
N LEU A 120 -0.15 -20.05 24.14
CA LEU A 120 0.89 -19.51 25.02
C LEU A 120 0.53 -19.59 26.52
N SER A 121 -0.75 -19.79 26.86
CA SER A 121 -1.20 -20.01 28.25
C SER A 121 -0.95 -21.43 28.76
N ASP A 122 -0.82 -22.41 27.87
CA ASP A 122 -0.67 -23.82 28.25
C ASP A 122 0.79 -24.21 28.49
N VAL A 123 1.74 -23.52 27.84
CA VAL A 123 3.18 -23.73 28.06
C VAL A 123 3.66 -23.03 29.35
N GLU A 124 3.02 -21.93 29.75
CA GLU A 124 3.36 -21.22 30.99
C GLU A 124 2.83 -21.91 32.26
N ASN A 125 1.72 -22.64 32.18
CA ASN A 125 1.16 -23.39 33.32
C ASN A 125 1.86 -24.74 33.60
N GLN A 126 2.62 -25.29 32.64
CA GLN A 126 3.37 -26.54 32.84
C GLN A 126 4.76 -26.35 33.46
N ARG A 127 5.24 -25.10 33.64
CA ARG A 127 6.53 -24.81 34.29
C ARG A 127 6.44 -24.36 35.75
N LEU A 128 5.22 -24.23 36.29
CA LEU A 128 5.00 -23.75 37.67
C LEU A 128 4.54 -24.85 38.65
N ASN A 129 4.49 -26.12 38.22
CA ASN A 129 4.08 -27.26 39.05
C ASN A 129 5.10 -28.42 39.08
N GLU A 130 6.38 -28.14 38.82
CA GLU A 130 7.50 -29.05 39.12
C GLU A 130 8.39 -28.47 40.23
#